data_AF-A0A2V2GK87-F1
#
_entry.id   AF-A0A2V2GK87-F1
#
_cell.length_a   1.000
_cell.length_b   1.000
_cell.length_c   1.000
_cell.angle_alpha   90.00
_cell.angle_beta   90.00
_cell.angle_gamma   90.00
#
_symmetry.space_group_name_H-M   'P 1'
#
loop_
_entity.id
_entity.type
_entity.pdbx_description
1 polymer ?
#
loop_
_entity_poly.entity_id
_entity_poly.type
_entity_poly.pdbx_seq_one_letter_code
_entity_poly.pdbx_strand_id
1 'polypeptide(L)'
;MGNRKLVIGGYDTATEMWTLASCVLTKGEQMQSIVDVPGRYAPLDLSTYLTDGQPYYGTAILEATLESSAGTRQSRQVRIDDMVNALDGKRWSIVHPDHASAYLIGRVQIYPQYNDLAHCAVRLNAVCEPWYYAADETTVQLTASATEQTAQIVVSGGKPVVPVVVISAAGEVTLQYGASTWTLAEGEHILPDLYLTPGTHELVYSGTGTVSLTYREAVLAA
;
A
#
# COMPACT_ATOMS: atom_id res chain seq x y z
N MET A 1 16.29 1.40 23.44
CA MET A 1 15.92 0.89 22.11
C MET A 1 14.80 -0.11 22.31
N GLY A 2 13.62 0.14 21.73
CA GLY A 2 12.51 -0.81 21.82
C GLY A 2 12.81 -2.09 21.04
N ASN A 3 12.21 -3.21 21.44
CA ASN A 3 12.34 -4.46 20.70
C ASN A 3 11.80 -4.26 19.27
N ARG A 4 12.57 -4.69 18.26
CA ARG A 4 12.08 -4.73 16.86
C ARG A 4 10.89 -5.69 16.78
N LYS A 5 9.83 -5.26 16.11
CA LYS A 5 8.56 -5.99 16.03
C LYS A 5 7.91 -5.85 14.66
N LEU A 6 7.19 -6.88 14.25
CA LEU A 6 6.16 -6.79 13.22
C LEU A 6 4.80 -6.58 13.87
N VAL A 7 3.97 -5.75 13.25
CA VAL A 7 2.55 -5.64 13.59
C VAL A 7 1.75 -6.11 12.39
N ILE A 8 1.00 -7.20 12.55
CA ILE A 8 0.25 -7.85 11.47
C ILE A 8 -1.23 -7.73 11.79
N GLY A 9 -1.92 -6.82 11.10
CA GLY A 9 -3.25 -6.36 11.52
C GLY A 9 -3.19 -5.81 12.95
N GLY A 10 -3.84 -6.49 13.89
CA GLY A 10 -3.76 -6.18 15.32
C GLY A 10 -2.74 -7.00 16.12
N TYR A 11 -2.06 -7.97 15.49
CA TYR A 11 -1.13 -8.87 16.18
C TYR A 11 0.25 -8.22 16.31
N ASP A 12 0.57 -7.73 17.50
CA ASP A 12 1.88 -7.17 17.84
C ASP A 12 2.82 -8.28 18.33
N THR A 13 3.77 -8.67 17.48
CA THR A 13 4.69 -9.78 17.77
C THR A 13 5.46 -9.60 19.09
N ALA A 14 5.84 -8.39 19.48
CA ALA A 14 6.57 -8.18 20.73
C ALA A 14 5.65 -8.30 21.96
N THR A 15 4.42 -7.77 21.88
CA THR A 15 3.41 -7.94 22.94
C THR A 15 3.05 -9.40 23.14
N GLU A 16 3.04 -10.17 22.05
CA GLU A 16 2.79 -11.61 22.05
C GLU A 16 4.03 -12.45 22.44
N MET A 17 5.08 -11.81 22.97
CA MET A 17 6.31 -12.43 23.46
C MET A 17 7.15 -13.14 22.39
N TRP A 18 7.03 -12.72 21.13
CA TRP A 18 7.96 -13.08 20.07
C TRP A 18 9.11 -12.07 20.00
N THR A 19 10.30 -12.60 19.74
CA THR A 19 11.47 -11.82 19.37
C THR A 19 11.67 -11.95 17.87
N LEU A 20 11.78 -10.82 17.17
CA LEU A 20 12.07 -10.78 15.74
C LEU A 20 13.56 -11.09 15.51
N ALA A 21 13.87 -12.34 15.15
CA ALA A 21 15.22 -12.80 14.92
C ALA A 21 15.75 -12.37 13.54
N SER A 22 14.90 -12.40 12.52
CA SER A 22 15.21 -11.88 11.18
C SER A 22 13.96 -11.33 10.50
N CYS A 23 14.15 -10.38 9.59
CA CYS A 23 13.11 -9.80 8.76
C CYS A 23 13.75 -9.30 7.46
N VAL A 24 13.30 -9.84 6.33
CA VAL A 24 13.82 -9.53 5.00
C VAL A 24 12.64 -9.26 4.09
N LEU A 25 12.67 -8.10 3.44
CA LEU A 25 11.74 -7.78 2.36
C LEU A 25 12.47 -7.93 1.03
N THR A 26 11.93 -8.78 0.17
CA THR A 26 12.35 -8.87 -1.23
C THR A 26 11.38 -8.07 -2.07
N LYS A 27 11.88 -7.04 -2.76
CA LYS A 27 11.07 -6.19 -3.63
C LYS A 27 10.42 -6.98 -4.77
N GLY A 28 9.29 -6.50 -5.26
CA GLY A 28 8.71 -7.01 -6.51
C GLY A 28 9.63 -6.74 -7.71
N GLU A 29 9.70 -7.69 -8.63
CA GLU A 29 10.37 -7.49 -9.91
C GLU A 29 9.48 -6.70 -10.86
N GLN A 30 10.08 -5.90 -11.73
CA GLN A 30 9.34 -5.22 -12.79
C GLN A 30 8.77 -6.27 -13.75
N MET A 31 7.47 -6.18 -14.02
CA MET A 31 6.84 -7.01 -15.03
C MET A 31 7.22 -6.52 -16.43
N GLN A 32 7.73 -7.43 -17.25
CA GLN A 32 8.22 -7.12 -18.59
C GLN A 32 7.39 -7.80 -19.67
N SER A 33 7.16 -7.09 -20.77
CA SER A 33 6.53 -7.59 -21.99
C SER A 33 7.40 -7.18 -23.17
N ILE A 34 8.36 -8.03 -23.52
CA ILE A 34 9.36 -7.77 -24.56
C ILE A 34 9.03 -8.64 -25.79
N VAL A 35 8.96 -8.01 -26.97
CA VAL A 35 8.63 -8.68 -28.23
C VAL A 35 9.77 -8.55 -29.23
N ASP A 36 10.32 -9.70 -29.64
CA ASP A 36 11.30 -9.77 -30.71
C ASP A 36 10.63 -9.62 -32.09
N VAL A 37 11.14 -8.68 -32.89
CA VAL A 37 10.63 -8.41 -34.24
C VAL A 37 11.75 -8.61 -35.26
N PRO A 38 11.61 -9.57 -36.21
CA PRO A 38 12.59 -9.78 -37.26
C PRO A 38 12.90 -8.49 -38.04
N GLY A 39 14.18 -8.21 -38.25
CA GLY A 39 14.65 -7.03 -38.98
C GLY A 39 14.76 -5.74 -38.15
N ARG A 40 14.47 -5.76 -36.84
CA ARG A 40 14.82 -4.67 -35.92
C ARG A 40 16.15 -4.92 -35.22
N TYR A 41 16.85 -3.84 -34.88
CA TYR A 41 18.10 -3.88 -34.12
C TYR A 41 17.91 -4.04 -32.61
N ALA A 42 16.67 -3.94 -32.10
CA ALA A 42 16.33 -4.18 -30.70
C ALA A 42 14.87 -4.67 -30.56
N PRO A 43 14.57 -5.45 -29.51
CA PRO A 43 13.20 -5.86 -29.18
C PRO A 43 12.31 -4.65 -28.88
N LEU A 44 11.00 -4.80 -29.08
CA LEU A 44 10.02 -3.81 -28.65
C LEU A 44 9.66 -4.05 -27.18
N ASP A 45 9.78 -3.01 -26.35
CA ASP A 45 9.30 -3.02 -24.97
C ASP A 45 7.86 -2.51 -24.90
N LEU A 46 6.94 -3.40 -24.54
CA LEU A 46 5.50 -3.13 -24.37
C LEU A 46 5.09 -2.99 -22.90
N SER A 47 6.05 -3.07 -21.96
CA SER A 47 5.78 -3.21 -20.52
C SER A 47 5.01 -2.03 -19.92
N THR A 48 5.12 -0.85 -20.53
CA THR A 48 4.48 0.38 -20.04
C THR A 48 3.55 1.04 -21.07
N TYR A 49 3.29 0.35 -22.19
CA TYR A 49 2.57 0.93 -23.32
C TYR A 49 1.11 1.27 -23.01
N LEU A 50 0.44 0.45 -22.16
CA LEU A 50 -0.95 0.64 -21.75
C LEU A 50 -1.11 1.38 -20.42
N THR A 51 -0.01 1.84 -19.82
CA THR A 51 0.02 2.44 -18.49
C THR A 51 0.65 3.84 -18.50
N ASP A 52 0.68 4.49 -19.66
CA ASP A 52 1.26 5.81 -19.87
C ASP A 52 2.68 5.94 -19.29
N GLY A 53 3.51 4.92 -19.55
CA GLY A 53 4.91 4.90 -19.09
C GLY A 53 5.10 4.41 -17.65
N GLN A 54 4.04 4.10 -16.90
CA GLN A 54 4.16 3.63 -15.52
C GLN A 54 4.58 2.15 -15.47
N PRO A 55 5.70 1.80 -14.79
CA PRO A 55 6.11 0.41 -14.63
C PRO A 55 5.17 -0.34 -13.69
N TYR A 56 4.89 -1.60 -14.02
CA TYR A 56 4.16 -2.51 -13.16
C TYR A 56 5.13 -3.49 -12.48
N TYR A 57 4.79 -3.92 -11.26
CA TYR A 57 5.66 -4.79 -10.47
C TYR A 57 4.89 -6.04 -10.01
N GLY A 58 5.60 -7.14 -9.90
CA GLY A 58 5.13 -8.36 -9.25
C GLY A 58 4.98 -8.21 -7.75
N THR A 59 4.71 -9.31 -7.07
CA THR A 59 4.55 -9.32 -5.61
C THR A 59 5.88 -9.11 -4.90
N ALA A 60 5.88 -8.37 -3.79
CA ALA A 60 6.98 -8.36 -2.85
C ALA A 60 6.84 -9.55 -1.87
N ILE A 61 7.96 -10.07 -1.36
CA ILE A 61 7.96 -11.18 -0.41
C ILE A 61 8.58 -10.71 0.90
N LEU A 62 7.81 -10.73 1.98
CA LEU A 62 8.31 -10.49 3.33
C LEU A 62 8.56 -11.84 4.01
N GLU A 63 9.78 -12.06 4.48
CA GLU A 63 10.14 -13.24 5.26
C GLU A 63 10.68 -12.82 6.62
N ALA A 64 10.16 -13.44 7.68
CA ALA A 64 10.61 -13.17 9.04
C ALA A 64 10.72 -14.46 9.85
N THR A 65 11.68 -14.48 10.77
CA THR A 65 11.79 -15.52 11.79
C THR A 65 11.49 -14.91 13.15
N LEU A 66 10.54 -15.51 13.85
CA LEU A 66 10.15 -15.17 15.20
C LEU A 66 10.57 -16.30 16.14
N GLU A 67 11.19 -15.93 17.25
CA GLU A 67 11.64 -16.88 18.27
C GLU A 67 11.12 -16.51 19.65
N SER A 68 10.99 -17.51 20.52
CA SER A 68 10.71 -17.24 21.93
C SER A 68 11.26 -18.32 22.84
N SER A 69 11.95 -17.90 23.89
CA SER A 69 12.32 -18.73 25.06
C SER A 69 11.33 -18.59 26.21
N ALA A 70 10.34 -17.68 26.10
CA ALA A 70 9.49 -17.31 27.22
C ALA A 70 8.48 -18.40 27.59
N GLY A 71 8.49 -18.81 28.86
CA GLY A 71 7.53 -19.75 29.44
C GLY A 71 7.95 -21.22 29.31
N THR A 72 6.97 -22.12 29.41
CA THR A 72 7.16 -23.57 29.23
C THR A 72 6.98 -23.97 27.78
N ARG A 73 7.41 -25.19 27.42
CA ARG A 73 7.13 -25.77 26.10
C ARG A 73 5.63 -25.75 25.76
N GLN A 74 4.77 -26.01 26.75
CA GLN A 74 3.32 -26.02 26.55
C GLN A 74 2.78 -24.60 26.29
N SER A 75 3.22 -23.60 27.04
CA SER A 75 2.78 -22.21 26.78
C SER A 75 3.28 -21.69 25.45
N ARG A 76 4.48 -22.11 25.01
CA ARG A 76 4.98 -21.81 23.66
C ARG A 76 4.17 -22.50 22.57
N GLN A 77 3.69 -23.74 22.80
CA GLN A 77 2.81 -24.41 21.86
C GLN A 77 1.50 -23.65 21.68
N VAL A 78 0.87 -23.23 22.79
CA VAL A 78 -0.36 -22.41 22.75
C VAL A 78 -0.12 -21.14 21.95
N ARG A 79 1.00 -20.44 22.19
CA ARG A 79 1.34 -19.23 21.43
C ARG A 79 1.52 -19.46 19.93
N ILE A 80 2.13 -20.58 19.53
CA ILE A 80 2.24 -20.98 18.12
C ILE A 80 0.84 -21.21 17.53
N ASP A 81 0.01 -21.98 18.22
CA ASP A 81 -1.34 -22.32 17.77
C ASP A 81 -2.22 -21.05 17.64
N ASP A 82 -2.11 -20.13 18.61
CA ASP A 82 -2.80 -18.84 18.58
C ASP A 82 -2.37 -18.01 17.36
N MET A 83 -1.06 -17.93 17.08
CA MET A 83 -0.53 -17.22 15.93
C MET A 83 -1.03 -17.81 14.60
N VAL A 84 -1.00 -19.14 14.46
CA VAL A 84 -1.49 -19.85 13.27
C VAL A 84 -2.97 -19.55 13.05
N ASN A 85 -3.80 -19.74 14.07
CA ASN A 85 -5.25 -19.50 13.96
C ASN A 85 -5.60 -18.03 13.69
N ALA A 86 -4.84 -17.10 14.25
CA ALA A 86 -5.04 -15.68 14.04
C ALA A 86 -4.67 -15.27 12.61
N LEU A 87 -3.50 -15.69 12.12
CA LEU A 87 -2.86 -15.04 10.96
C LEU A 87 -2.81 -15.91 9.70
N ASP A 88 -2.65 -17.23 9.83
CA ASP A 88 -2.28 -18.09 8.70
C ASP A 88 -3.34 -18.10 7.59
N GLY A 89 -2.86 -18.04 6.35
CA GLY A 89 -3.68 -18.04 5.14
C GLY A 89 -4.48 -16.76 4.88
N LYS A 90 -4.48 -15.79 5.79
CA LYS A 90 -5.28 -14.56 5.70
C LYS A 90 -4.49 -13.38 5.14
N ARG A 91 -5.22 -12.41 4.59
CA ARG A 91 -4.67 -11.16 4.08
C ARG A 91 -4.68 -10.11 5.16
N TRP A 92 -3.53 -9.47 5.40
CA TRP A 92 -3.34 -8.50 6.48
C TRP A 92 -2.54 -7.28 6.01
N SER A 93 -2.74 -6.16 6.71
CA SER A 93 -1.75 -5.08 6.75
C SER A 93 -0.56 -5.51 7.62
N ILE A 94 0.66 -5.14 7.23
CA ILE A 94 1.88 -5.51 7.94
C ILE A 94 2.75 -4.26 8.09
N VAL A 95 2.95 -3.81 9.33
CA VAL A 95 3.89 -2.72 9.65
C VAL A 95 5.27 -3.32 9.89
N HIS A 96 6.22 -2.93 9.05
CA HIS A 96 7.63 -3.32 9.17
C HIS A 96 8.31 -2.52 10.28
N PRO A 97 9.21 -3.11 11.09
CA PRO A 97 9.88 -2.39 12.19
C PRO A 97 10.63 -1.13 11.74
N ASP A 98 11.15 -1.13 10.52
CA ASP A 98 11.95 -0.02 9.97
C ASP A 98 11.09 0.98 9.17
N HIS A 99 9.78 0.73 9.00
CA HIS A 99 8.84 1.58 8.26
C HIS A 99 7.54 1.79 9.04
N ALA A 100 7.62 2.39 10.23
CA ALA A 100 6.47 2.53 11.13
C ALA A 100 5.33 3.44 10.60
N SER A 101 5.62 4.34 9.66
CA SER A 101 4.63 5.24 9.04
C SER A 101 3.96 4.67 7.79
N ALA A 102 4.22 3.39 7.48
CA ALA A 102 3.66 2.71 6.32
C ALA A 102 3.37 1.23 6.60
N TYR A 103 2.62 0.59 5.73
CA TYR A 103 2.32 -0.83 5.83
C TYR A 103 2.31 -1.52 4.47
N LEU A 104 2.69 -2.78 4.47
CA LEU A 104 2.48 -3.70 3.35
C LEU A 104 1.07 -4.28 3.43
N ILE A 105 0.54 -4.73 2.31
CA ILE A 105 -0.67 -5.55 2.28
C ILE A 105 -0.32 -6.89 1.63
N GLY A 106 -0.53 -7.99 2.34
CA GLY A 106 -0.18 -9.31 1.81
C GLY A 106 -0.90 -10.46 2.48
N ARG A 107 -0.82 -11.64 1.85
CA ARG A 107 -1.29 -12.89 2.44
C ARG A 107 -0.17 -13.49 3.28
N VAL A 108 -0.44 -13.71 4.56
CA VAL A 108 0.51 -14.26 5.53
C VAL A 108 0.39 -15.78 5.58
N GLN A 109 1.54 -16.44 5.69
CA GLN A 109 1.68 -17.87 5.95
C GLN A 109 2.60 -18.08 7.14
N ILE A 110 2.17 -18.94 8.07
CA ILE A 110 2.84 -19.22 9.32
C ILE A 110 3.35 -20.66 9.31
N TYR A 111 4.65 -20.82 9.48
CA TYR A 111 5.33 -22.12 9.48
C TYR A 111 6.01 -22.36 10.83
N PRO A 112 5.37 -23.08 11.75
CA PRO A 112 6.04 -23.57 12.96
C PRO A 112 7.32 -24.33 12.58
N GLN A 113 8.47 -23.96 13.16
CA GLN A 113 9.74 -24.60 12.86
C GLN A 113 10.07 -25.66 13.91
N TYR A 114 10.18 -25.24 15.17
CA TYR A 114 10.45 -26.13 16.30
C TYR A 114 9.82 -25.60 17.60
N ASN A 115 9.65 -26.50 18.56
CA ASN A 115 9.27 -26.18 19.93
C ASN A 115 9.92 -27.21 20.88
N ASP A 116 11.10 -26.89 21.39
CA ASP A 116 11.88 -27.72 22.31
C ASP A 116 11.66 -27.29 23.77
N LEU A 117 12.47 -27.82 24.69
CA LEU A 117 12.34 -27.54 26.12
C LEU A 117 12.68 -26.08 26.49
N ALA A 118 13.55 -25.42 25.74
CA ALA A 118 14.04 -24.08 26.02
C ALA A 118 13.48 -23.01 25.06
N HIS A 119 13.23 -23.34 23.79
CA HIS A 119 12.91 -22.37 22.75
C HIS A 119 11.83 -22.88 21.78
N CYS A 120 11.18 -21.95 21.10
CA CYS A 120 10.43 -22.24 19.87
C CYS A 120 10.74 -21.19 18.79
N ALA A 121 10.48 -21.56 17.54
CA ALA A 121 10.58 -20.67 16.40
C ALA A 121 9.44 -20.88 15.41
N VAL A 122 9.07 -19.78 14.76
CA VAL A 122 8.07 -19.72 13.69
C VAL A 122 8.67 -18.89 12.55
N ARG A 123 8.58 -19.41 11.33
CA ARG A 123 8.85 -18.65 10.11
C ARG A 123 7.55 -18.08 9.59
N LEU A 124 7.57 -16.78 9.28
CA LEU A 124 6.51 -16.08 8.59
C LEU A 124 6.97 -15.81 7.16
N ASN A 125 6.09 -16.08 6.20
CA ASN A 125 6.23 -15.61 4.83
C ASN A 125 4.96 -14.83 4.47
N ALA A 126 5.09 -13.65 3.86
CA ALA A 126 3.96 -12.93 3.31
C ALA A 126 4.20 -12.59 1.85
N VAL A 127 3.26 -12.97 1.00
CA VAL A 127 3.19 -12.52 -0.40
C VAL A 127 2.39 -11.23 -0.43
N CYS A 128 3.09 -10.13 -0.64
CA CYS A 128 2.58 -8.77 -0.56
C CYS A 128 2.40 -8.14 -1.93
N GLU A 129 1.49 -7.17 -2.02
CA GLU A 129 1.55 -6.17 -3.07
C GLU A 129 2.90 -5.45 -3.05
N PRO A 130 3.39 -4.92 -4.18
CA PRO A 130 4.73 -4.34 -4.27
C PRO A 130 4.90 -2.99 -3.57
N TRP A 131 3.95 -2.58 -2.71
CA TRP A 131 3.87 -1.20 -2.22
C TRP A 131 3.86 -1.13 -0.69
N TYR A 132 4.62 -0.17 -0.15
CA TYR A 132 4.38 0.40 1.17
C TYR A 132 3.33 1.49 1.05
N TYR A 133 2.16 1.26 1.64
CA TYR A 133 1.08 2.24 1.73
C TYR A 133 1.30 3.17 2.91
N ALA A 134 1.14 4.47 2.71
CA ALA A 134 1.15 5.44 3.80
C ALA A 134 0.08 5.09 4.83
N ALA A 135 0.41 5.20 6.12
CA ALA A 135 -0.54 4.97 7.20
C ALA A 135 -1.70 5.98 7.14
N ASP A 136 -1.35 7.25 6.93
CA ASP A 136 -2.30 8.35 6.79
C ASP A 136 -2.62 8.63 5.31
N GLU A 137 -3.84 9.12 5.08
CA GLU A 137 -4.27 9.55 3.75
C GLU A 137 -3.92 11.02 3.52
N THR A 138 -3.58 11.35 2.29
CA THR A 138 -3.39 12.71 1.84
C THR A 138 -4.74 13.29 1.47
N THR A 139 -5.10 14.42 2.08
CA THR A 139 -6.32 15.15 1.76
C THR A 139 -5.99 16.55 1.27
N VAL A 140 -6.47 16.90 0.08
CA VAL A 140 -6.40 18.25 -0.47
C VAL A 140 -7.78 18.88 -0.39
N GLN A 141 -7.89 20.02 0.29
CA GLN A 141 -9.13 20.77 0.41
C GLN A 141 -9.07 22.04 -0.45
N LEU A 142 -10.08 22.21 -1.31
CA LEU A 142 -10.21 23.32 -2.23
C LEU A 142 -11.56 24.00 -2.02
N THR A 143 -11.55 25.30 -1.76
CA THR A 143 -12.79 26.08 -1.68
C THR A 143 -13.08 26.66 -3.06
N ALA A 144 -14.17 26.21 -3.68
CA ALA A 144 -14.60 26.67 -5.00
C ALA A 144 -15.25 28.05 -4.93
N SER A 145 -15.11 28.80 -6.01
CA SER A 145 -15.82 30.06 -6.25
C SER A 145 -16.40 30.09 -7.66
N ALA A 146 -17.27 31.05 -7.95
CA ALA A 146 -17.87 31.20 -9.28
C ALA A 146 -16.84 31.46 -10.39
N THR A 147 -15.67 31.99 -10.05
CA THR A 147 -14.55 32.15 -10.97
C THR A 147 -13.73 30.87 -11.01
N GLU A 148 -13.28 30.50 -12.20
CA GLU A 148 -12.36 29.37 -12.38
C GLU A 148 -11.07 29.55 -11.59
N GLN A 149 -10.66 28.47 -10.93
CA GLN A 149 -9.45 28.38 -10.12
C GLN A 149 -8.69 27.12 -10.48
N THR A 150 -7.38 27.15 -10.21
CA THR A 150 -6.47 26.06 -10.52
C THR A 150 -5.75 25.63 -9.26
N ALA A 151 -5.77 24.33 -8.98
CA ALA A 151 -5.04 23.70 -7.89
C ALA A 151 -3.95 22.76 -8.42
N GLN A 152 -2.84 22.70 -7.70
CA GLN A 152 -1.79 21.72 -7.94
C GLN A 152 -1.95 20.57 -6.96
N ILE A 153 -2.16 19.37 -7.47
CA ILE A 153 -2.26 18.13 -6.70
C ILE A 153 -0.94 17.38 -6.86
N VAL A 154 -0.29 17.03 -5.75
CA VAL A 154 1.02 16.37 -5.76
C VAL A 154 0.88 14.94 -5.27
N VAL A 155 1.24 13.97 -6.10
CA VAL A 155 1.39 12.57 -5.73
C VAL A 155 2.87 12.28 -5.56
N SER A 156 3.32 12.21 -4.31
CA SER A 156 4.74 11.96 -3.96
C SER A 156 5.10 10.48 -3.99
N GLY A 157 4.09 9.60 -3.93
CA GLY A 157 4.24 8.15 -4.03
C GLY A 157 4.61 7.67 -5.44
N GLY A 158 5.08 6.43 -5.54
CA GLY A 158 5.38 5.75 -6.80
C GLY A 158 4.19 5.00 -7.41
N LYS A 159 3.07 4.90 -6.70
CA LYS A 159 1.85 4.25 -7.17
C LYS A 159 0.82 5.29 -7.64
N PRO A 160 0.26 5.17 -8.86
CA PRO A 160 -0.87 5.98 -9.28
C PRO A 160 -2.11 5.80 -8.38
N VAL A 161 -2.88 6.87 -8.26
CA VAL A 161 -4.07 6.94 -7.39
C VAL A 161 -5.26 7.53 -8.11
N VAL A 162 -6.46 7.08 -7.73
CA VAL A 162 -7.72 7.74 -8.05
C VAL A 162 -8.26 8.25 -6.71
N PRO A 163 -8.33 9.58 -6.50
CA PRO A 163 -8.82 10.13 -5.24
C PRO A 163 -10.33 9.95 -5.10
N VAL A 164 -10.77 9.84 -3.86
CA VAL A 164 -12.18 10.02 -3.50
C VAL A 164 -12.46 11.51 -3.46
N VAL A 165 -13.48 11.96 -4.20
CA VAL A 165 -13.87 13.36 -4.28
C VAL A 165 -15.13 13.58 -3.44
N VAL A 166 -15.07 14.48 -2.46
CA VAL A 166 -16.22 14.83 -1.61
C VAL A 166 -16.56 16.30 -1.79
N ILE A 167 -17.82 16.59 -2.08
CA ILE A 167 -18.39 17.94 -2.13
C ILE A 167 -19.25 18.15 -0.89
N SER A 168 -18.88 19.10 -0.03
CA SER A 168 -19.41 19.21 1.34
C SER A 168 -20.54 20.24 1.55
N ALA A 169 -21.03 20.92 0.50
CA ALA A 169 -22.05 21.95 0.64
C ALA A 169 -23.07 21.89 -0.50
N ALA A 170 -24.29 22.36 -0.22
CA ALA A 170 -25.35 22.48 -1.20
C ALA A 170 -24.93 23.44 -2.32
N GLY A 171 -24.77 22.88 -3.53
CA GLY A 171 -24.27 23.56 -4.70
C GLY A 171 -23.74 22.57 -5.73
N GLU A 172 -23.29 23.10 -6.86
CA GLU A 172 -22.58 22.32 -7.88
C GLU A 172 -21.15 22.83 -8.01
N VAL A 173 -20.21 21.90 -8.13
CA VAL A 173 -18.81 22.19 -8.46
C VAL A 173 -18.49 21.54 -9.79
N THR A 174 -17.91 22.32 -10.69
CA THR A 174 -17.33 21.81 -11.94
C THR A 174 -15.86 21.56 -11.73
N LEU A 175 -15.41 20.35 -12.05
CA LEU A 175 -14.01 19.92 -12.06
C LEU A 175 -13.57 19.63 -13.49
N GLN A 176 -12.35 20.00 -13.84
CA GLN A 176 -11.72 19.66 -15.10
C GLN A 176 -10.29 19.15 -14.86
N TYR A 177 -9.99 17.99 -15.45
CA TYR A 177 -8.68 17.37 -15.43
C TYR A 177 -8.38 16.78 -16.81
N GLY A 178 -7.32 17.28 -17.46
CA GLY A 178 -7.00 16.92 -18.83
C GLY A 178 -8.17 17.22 -19.78
N ALA A 179 -8.66 16.17 -20.45
CA ALA A 179 -9.81 16.24 -21.37
C ALA A 179 -11.16 15.99 -20.68
N SER A 180 -11.17 15.59 -19.41
CA SER A 180 -12.37 15.22 -18.68
C SER A 180 -12.92 16.41 -17.90
N THR A 181 -14.25 16.54 -17.89
CA THR A 181 -14.98 17.57 -17.14
C THR A 181 -16.18 16.94 -16.46
N TRP A 182 -16.40 17.29 -15.20
CA TRP A 182 -17.51 16.80 -14.38
C TRP A 182 -18.19 17.94 -13.64
N THR A 183 -19.52 17.93 -13.60
CA THR A 183 -20.31 18.79 -12.72
C THR A 183 -20.90 17.92 -11.62
N LEU A 184 -20.48 18.17 -10.39
CA LEU A 184 -20.75 17.33 -9.22
C LEU A 184 -21.58 18.12 -8.21
N ALA A 185 -22.64 17.48 -7.72
CA ALA A 185 -23.41 17.96 -6.58
C ALA A 185 -22.78 17.46 -5.26
N GLU A 186 -23.36 17.91 -4.14
CA GLU A 186 -23.02 17.42 -2.80
C GLU A 186 -23.01 15.88 -2.74
N GLY A 187 -21.96 15.32 -2.11
CA GLY A 187 -21.79 13.88 -1.97
C GLY A 187 -20.37 13.40 -2.23
N GLU A 188 -20.22 12.08 -2.21
CA GLU A 188 -18.97 11.36 -2.46
C GLU A 188 -18.97 10.79 -3.89
N HIS A 189 -17.87 10.99 -4.61
CA HIS A 189 -17.72 10.64 -6.01
C HIS A 189 -16.37 9.94 -6.25
N ILE A 190 -16.39 8.91 -7.10
CA ILE A 190 -15.19 8.27 -7.65
C ILE A 190 -15.15 8.60 -9.14
N LEU A 191 -14.07 9.23 -9.60
CA LEU A 191 -13.89 9.65 -10.97
C LEU A 191 -12.71 8.87 -11.59
N PRO A 192 -12.95 7.77 -12.32
CA PRO A 192 -11.87 6.93 -12.83
C PRO A 192 -10.87 7.67 -13.72
N ASP A 193 -11.31 8.68 -14.49
CA ASP A 193 -10.41 9.46 -15.35
C ASP A 193 -9.62 10.53 -14.57
N LEU A 194 -9.94 10.77 -13.29
CA LEU A 194 -9.06 11.52 -12.37
C LEU A 194 -7.95 10.59 -11.85
N TYR A 195 -7.20 10.03 -12.80
CA TYR A 195 -6.12 9.10 -12.56
C TYR A 195 -4.80 9.87 -12.41
N LEU A 196 -4.33 10.00 -11.18
CA LEU A 196 -3.14 10.78 -10.84
C LEU A 196 -1.92 9.86 -10.79
N THR A 197 -1.04 9.98 -11.77
CA THR A 197 0.28 9.34 -11.77
C THR A 197 1.22 10.01 -10.75
N PRO A 198 2.36 9.41 -10.38
CA PRO A 198 3.39 10.10 -9.62
C PRO A 198 3.77 11.45 -10.25
N GLY A 199 3.85 12.50 -9.43
CA GLY A 199 4.17 13.86 -9.86
C GLY A 199 3.09 14.90 -9.53
N THR A 200 3.20 16.05 -10.19
CA THR A 200 2.30 17.20 -9.98
C THR A 200 1.26 17.27 -11.09
N HIS A 201 0.01 17.46 -10.70
CA HIS A 201 -1.17 17.51 -11.57
C HIS A 201 -1.93 18.80 -11.39
N GLU A 202 -2.40 19.35 -12.49
CA GLU A 202 -3.23 20.54 -12.50
C GLU A 202 -4.71 20.16 -12.51
N LEU A 203 -5.47 20.57 -11.50
CA LEU A 203 -6.91 20.42 -11.43
C LEU A 203 -7.58 21.80 -11.50
N VAL A 204 -8.44 21.97 -12.49
CA VAL A 204 -9.23 23.19 -12.65
C VAL A 204 -10.59 22.98 -12.00
N TYR A 205 -11.08 23.97 -11.24
CA TYR A 205 -12.33 23.87 -10.51
C TYR A 205 -13.05 25.22 -10.40
N SER A 206 -14.39 25.17 -10.36
CA SER A 206 -15.27 26.33 -10.14
C SER A 206 -16.62 25.89 -9.56
N GLY A 207 -17.39 26.82 -9.00
CA GLY A 207 -18.73 26.56 -8.45
C GLY A 207 -18.90 27.04 -7.01
N THR A 208 -19.79 26.38 -6.27
CA THR A 208 -20.12 26.76 -4.89
C THR A 208 -19.98 25.55 -3.97
N GLY A 209 -18.97 25.57 -3.09
CA GLY A 209 -18.75 24.53 -2.11
C GLY A 209 -17.27 24.25 -1.86
N THR A 210 -16.99 23.24 -1.04
CA THR A 210 -15.63 22.75 -0.78
C THR A 210 -15.45 21.38 -1.40
N VAL A 211 -14.38 21.21 -2.17
CA VAL A 211 -13.93 19.95 -2.75
C VAL A 211 -12.86 19.38 -1.85
N SER A 212 -13.04 18.14 -1.39
CA SER A 212 -11.99 17.37 -0.71
C SER A 212 -11.57 16.22 -1.60
N LEU A 213 -10.29 16.14 -1.93
CA LEU A 213 -9.68 15.02 -2.65
C LEU A 213 -8.86 14.22 -1.65
N THR A 214 -9.27 12.98 -1.39
CA THR A 214 -8.57 12.10 -0.45
C THR A 214 -8.00 10.88 -1.19
N TYR A 215 -6.71 10.63 -1.01
CA TYR A 215 -6.01 9.48 -1.59
C TYR A 215 -4.92 8.97 -0.67
N ARG A 216 -4.54 7.70 -0.86
CA ARG A 216 -3.45 7.08 -0.11
C ARG A 216 -2.22 6.93 -0.98
N GLU A 217 -1.14 7.59 -0.59
CA GLU A 217 0.14 7.42 -1.26
C GLU A 217 0.73 6.03 -0.99
N ALA A 218 1.48 5.53 -1.96
CA ALA A 218 2.27 4.32 -1.78
C ALA A 218 3.58 4.40 -2.55
N VAL A 219 4.64 3.83 -1.98
CA VAL A 219 5.99 3.77 -2.58
C VAL A 219 6.40 2.32 -2.79
N LEU A 220 7.28 2.07 -3.75
CA LEU A 220 7.73 0.70 -4.04
C LEU A 220 8.40 0.11 -2.79
N ALA A 221 7.96 -1.08 -2.40
CA ALA A 221 8.48 -1.80 -1.25
C ALA A 221 9.84 -2.42 -1.61
N ALA A 222 10.90 -1.98 -0.95
CA ALA A 222 12.27 -2.44 -1.16
C ALA A 222 13.07 -2.43 0.14
#